data_AF-A0AAW2Y8C0-F1
#
_entry.id   AF-A0AAW2Y8C0-F1
#
_cell.length_a   1.000
_cell.length_b   1.000
_cell.length_c   1.000
_cell.angle_alpha   90.00
_cell.angle_beta   90.00
_cell.angle_gamma   90.00
#
_symmetry.space_group_name_H-M   'P 1'
#
loop_
_entity.id
_entity.type
_entity.pdbx_description
1 polymer ?
#
loop_
_entity_poly.entity_id
_entity_poly.type
_entity_poly.pdbx_seq_one_letter_code
_entity_poly.pdbx_strand_id
1 'polypeptide(L)' 'MEALPEWIRNLASLEVLGLHECKRIKQLPSKEALQCLTELTDLYIEECPELRERCKPHETEWHKISHIHRIILEGKWL' A
#
# COMPACT_ATOMS: atom_id res chain seq x y z
N MET A 1 -2.25 10.25 13.66
CA MET A 1 -2.46 9.16 12.69
C MET A 1 -2.03 9.71 11.34
N GLU A 2 -1.07 9.07 10.70
CA GLU A 2 -0.54 9.55 9.41
C GLU A 2 -1.01 8.63 8.29
N ALA A 3 -1.40 9.23 7.18
CA ALA A 3 -1.69 8.54 5.93
C ALA A 3 -0.49 8.72 4.99
N LEU A 4 -0.26 7.74 4.13
CA LEU A 4 0.64 7.93 3.00
C LEU A 4 0.11 9.10 2.15
N PRO A 5 0.96 10.06 1.74
CA PRO A 5 0.49 11.26 1.06
C PRO A 5 -0.13 10.99 -0.33
N GLU A 6 -1.09 11.82 -0.71
CA GLU A 6 -1.77 11.75 -2.02
C GLU A 6 -0.84 12.07 -3.21
N TRP A 7 0.31 12.72 -2.99
CA TRP A 7 1.24 13.06 -4.08
C TRP A 7 1.81 11.83 -4.78
N ILE A 8 1.70 10.64 -4.16
CA ILE A 8 2.14 9.39 -4.78
C ILE A 8 1.51 9.18 -6.16
N ARG A 9 0.28 9.67 -6.37
CA ARG A 9 -0.46 9.59 -7.64
C ARG A 9 0.31 10.13 -8.85
N ASN A 10 1.33 10.96 -8.63
CA ASN A 10 2.16 11.54 -9.69
C ASN A 10 3.29 10.59 -10.14
N LEU A 11 3.48 9.45 -9.47
CA LEU A 11 4.49 8.45 -9.80
C LEU A 11 3.91 7.39 -10.76
N ALA A 12 3.42 7.81 -11.92
CA ALA A 12 2.73 6.91 -12.87
C ALA A 12 3.59 5.69 -13.31
N SER A 13 4.92 5.84 -13.35
CA SER A 13 5.87 4.77 -13.70
C SER A 13 6.39 3.97 -12.49
N LEU A 14 5.76 4.09 -11.31
CA LEU A 14 6.17 3.35 -10.12
C LEU A 14 5.73 1.89 -10.24
N GLU A 15 6.69 0.98 -10.40
CA GLU A 15 6.43 -0.47 -10.46
C GLU A 15 6.38 -1.13 -9.08
N VAL A 16 7.15 -0.59 -8.13
CA VAL A 16 7.32 -1.18 -6.80
C VAL A 16 7.15 -0.11 -5.71
N LEU A 17 6.22 -0.35 -4.78
CA LEU A 17 6.04 0.45 -3.57
C LEU A 17 6.42 -0.37 -2.33
N GLY A 18 7.51 0.00 -1.67
CA GLY A 18 7.93 -0.59 -0.40
C GLY A 18 7.73 0.35 0.78
N LEU A 19 7.08 -0.13 1.82
CA LEU A 19 6.94 0.56 3.11
C LEU A 19 7.62 -0.30 4.19
N HIS A 20 8.71 0.22 4.76
CA HIS A 20 9.51 -0.47 5.76
C HIS A 20 9.60 0.38 7.04
N GLU A 21 9.41 -0.24 8.19
CA GLU A 21 9.50 0.39 9.52
C GLU A 21 8.65 1.68 9.70
N CYS A 22 7.60 1.86 8.90
CA CYS A 22 6.72 3.03 8.92
C CYS A 22 5.67 2.96 10.04
N LYS A 23 6.11 2.98 11.31
CA LYS A 23 5.27 2.76 12.50
C LYS A 23 4.17 3.81 12.73
N ARG A 24 4.30 5.00 12.13
CA ARG A 24 3.32 6.11 12.27
C ARG A 24 2.23 6.09 11.21
N ILE A 25 2.49 5.45 10.07
CA ILE A 25 1.55 5.38 8.95
C ILE A 25 0.51 4.30 9.26
N LYS A 26 -0.77 4.67 9.16
CA LYS A 26 -1.90 3.78 9.44
C LYS A 26 -2.82 3.62 8.23
N GLN A 27 -2.68 4.48 7.22
CA GLN A 27 -3.56 4.52 6.06
C GLN A 27 -2.74 4.65 4.78
N LEU A 28 -3.21 3.99 3.73
CA LEU A 28 -2.79 4.23 2.36
C LEU A 28 -3.44 5.54 1.85
N PRO A 29 -2.98 6.09 0.71
CA PRO A 29 -3.65 7.23 0.10
C PRO A 29 -5.05 6.81 -0.40
N SER A 30 -5.78 7.75 -0.99
CA SER A 30 -7.05 7.47 -1.65
C SER A 30 -6.92 6.35 -2.70
N LYS A 31 -8.03 5.66 -2.96
CA LYS A 31 -8.06 4.63 -4.01
C LYS A 31 -7.75 5.24 -5.37
N GLU A 32 -8.24 6.45 -5.61
CA GLU A 32 -8.04 7.24 -6.82
C GLU A 32 -6.56 7.55 -7.05
N ALA A 33 -5.80 7.83 -5.98
CA ALA A 33 -4.36 8.03 -6.07
C ALA A 33 -3.60 6.75 -6.44
N LEU A 34 -3.97 5.60 -5.84
CA LEU A 34 -3.34 4.31 -6.19
C LEU A 34 -3.70 3.86 -7.60
N GLN A 35 -4.90 4.14 -8.08
CA GLN A 35 -5.30 3.85 -9.47
C GLN A 35 -4.54 4.67 -10.51
N CYS A 36 -3.92 5.80 -10.12
CA CYS A 36 -3.02 6.55 -11.00
C CYS A 36 -1.65 5.88 -11.19
N LEU A 37 -1.31 4.90 -10.34
CA LEU A 37 -0.08 4.12 -10.40
C LEU A 37 -0.28 2.93 -11.35
N THR A 38 -0.43 3.22 -12.65
CA THR A 38 -0.84 2.22 -13.64
C THR A 38 0.18 1.09 -13.82
N GLU A 39 1.46 1.38 -13.58
CA GLU A 39 2.54 0.40 -13.67
C GLU A 39 2.83 -0.33 -12.34
N LEU A 40 2.10 -0.02 -11.26
CA LEU A 40 2.37 -0.60 -9.95
C LEU A 40 1.99 -2.08 -9.91
N THR A 41 2.99 -2.94 -9.88
CA THR A 41 2.81 -4.39 -9.84
C THR A 41 3.05 -4.97 -8.45
N ASP A 42 3.92 -4.33 -7.65
CA ASP A 42 4.38 -4.89 -6.38
C ASP A 42 4.22 -3.91 -5.21
N LEU A 43 3.58 -4.37 -4.13
CA LEU A 43 3.45 -3.66 -2.86
C LEU A 43 4.05 -4.50 -1.73
N TYR A 44 4.98 -3.91 -0.98
CA TYR A 44 5.62 -4.53 0.19
C TYR A 44 5.34 -3.69 1.43
N ILE A 45 4.82 -4.32 2.49
CA ILE A 45 4.60 -3.67 3.79
C ILE A 45 5.26 -4.53 4.86
N GLU A 46 6.39 -4.04 5.38
CA GLU A 46 7.26 -4.74 6.31
C GLU A 46 7.46 -3.89 7.57
N GLU A 47 7.36 -4.49 8.75
CA GLU A 47 7.56 -3.78 10.03
C GLU A 47 6.67 -2.54 10.23
N CYS A 48 5.49 -2.54 9.58
CA CYS A 48 4.48 -1.48 9.66
C CYS A 48 3.20 -2.03 10.32
N PRO A 49 3.19 -2.31 11.63
CA PRO A 49 2.18 -3.17 12.27
C PRO A 49 0.75 -2.68 12.06
N GLU A 50 0.49 -1.38 12.23
CA GLU A 50 -0.87 -0.84 12.11
C GLU A 50 -1.36 -0.84 10.66
N LEU A 51 -0.53 -0.40 9.72
CA LEU A 51 -0.87 -0.38 8.30
C LEU A 51 -1.08 -1.79 7.76
N ARG A 52 -0.20 -2.73 8.13
CA ARG A 52 -0.25 -4.14 7.73
C ARG A 52 -1.59 -4.78 8.10
N GLU A 53 -2.01 -4.64 9.35
CA GLU A 53 -3.29 -5.22 9.80
C GLU A 53 -4.46 -4.69 8.96
N ARG A 54 -4.45 -3.40 8.63
CA ARG A 54 -5.52 -2.77 7.85
C ARG A 54 -5.47 -3.12 6.36
N CYS A 55 -4.34 -3.64 5.87
CA CYS A 55 -4.13 -4.06 4.48
C CYS A 55 -4.36 -5.57 4.25
N LYS A 56 -4.79 -6.35 5.26
CA LYS A 56 -5.15 -7.76 5.06
C LYS A 56 -6.47 -7.90 4.28
N PRO A 57 -6.72 -9.04 3.60
CA PRO A 57 -8.00 -9.25 2.93
C PRO A 57 -9.19 -9.05 3.86
N HIS A 58 -10.21 -8.33 3.38
CA HIS A 58 -11.43 -7.92 4.11
C HIS A 58 -11.25 -6.80 5.16
N GLU A 59 -10.04 -6.25 5.31
CA GLU A 59 -9.79 -5.12 6.21
C GLU A 59 -9.93 -3.76 5.51
N THR A 60 -9.88 -2.70 6.31
CA THR A 60 -10.28 -1.33 5.90
C THR A 60 -9.51 -0.74 4.71
N GLU A 61 -8.25 -1.11 4.48
CA GLU A 61 -7.43 -0.59 3.37
C GLU A 61 -7.37 -1.55 2.17
N TRP A 62 -7.83 -2.79 2.31
CA TRP A 62 -7.69 -3.82 1.28
C TRP A 62 -8.28 -3.41 -0.07
N HIS A 63 -9.47 -2.80 -0.05
CA HIS A 63 -10.18 -2.35 -1.26
C HIS A 63 -9.41 -1.31 -2.09
N LYS A 64 -8.38 -0.68 -1.51
CA LYS A 64 -7.49 0.27 -2.19
C LYS A 64 -6.37 -0.43 -2.95
N ILE A 65 -5.90 -1.60 -2.47
CA ILE A 65 -4.73 -2.32 -3.02
C ILE A 65 -5.06 -3.64 -3.68
N SER A 66 -6.29 -4.15 -3.56
CA SER A 66 -6.71 -5.46 -4.07
C SER A 66 -6.60 -5.64 -5.59
N HIS A 67 -6.24 -4.59 -6.32
CA HIS A 67 -6.01 -4.61 -7.77
C HIS A 67 -4.53 -4.79 -8.13
N ILE A 68 -3.62 -4.63 -7.17
CA ILE A 68 -2.17 -4.79 -7.35
C ILE A 68 -1.85 -6.28 -7.46
N HIS A 69 -0.97 -6.64 -8.41
CA HIS A 69 -0.70 -8.03 -8.74
C HIS A 69 0.01 -8.80 -7.61
N ARG A 70 0.97 -8.16 -6.96
CA ARG A 70 1.78 -8.77 -5.90
C ARG A 70 1.74 -7.92 -4.63
N ILE A 71 1.16 -8.49 -3.57
CA ILE A 71 1.11 -7.85 -2.26
C ILE A 71 1.82 -8.75 -1.26
N ILE A 72 2.85 -8.21 -0.60
CA ILE A 72 3.62 -8.90 0.43
C ILE A 72 3.49 -8.15 1.75
N LEU A 73 3.04 -8.88 2.78
CA LEU A 73 2.96 -8.41 4.16
C LEU A 73 3.84 -9.29 5.04
N GLU A 74 4.89 -8.74 5.66
CA GLU A 74 5.82 -9.47 6.55
C GLU A 74 6.44 -10.72 5.90
N GLY A 75 6.92 -10.57 4.68
CA GLY A 75 7.47 -11.66 3.87
C GLY A 75 6.45 -12.70 3.43
N LYS A 76 5.14 -12.49 3.70
CA LYS A 76 4.06 -13.39 3.28
C LYS A 76 3.32 -12.83 2.08
N TRP A 77 3.18 -13.67 1.07
CA TRP A 77 2.38 -13.40 -0.12
C TRP A 77 0.89 -13.50 0.22
N LEU A 78 0.09 -12.56 -0.29
CA LEU A 78 -1.37 -12.54 -0.19
C LEU A 78 -2.05 -12.90 -1.52
#